data_AF-A0A5R9FJC2-F1
#
_entry.id   AF-A0A5R9FJC2-F1
#
_cell.length_a   1.000
_cell.length_b   1.000
_cell.length_c   1.000
_cell.angle_alpha   90.00
_cell.angle_beta   90.00
_cell.angle_gamma   90.00
#
_symmetry.space_group_name_H-M   'P 1'
#
loop_
_entity.id
_entity.type
_entity.pdbx_description
1 polymer ?
#
loop_
_entity_poly.entity_id
_entity_poly.type
_entity_poly.pdbx_seq_one_letter_code
_entity_poly.pdbx_strand_id
1 'polypeptide(L)'
;MSSRHGTVSVAVADASGLTCAYASELRYDSASVAKVLIMEGVLRRADELRRRLTSWEAANIRPMIVSSDNTAAGRLWAALGHSYLNRFLTRTRTRATVLGPGRYWGLTRTTAADQLRLLGVLTNPSSFLRSRAYGLKLLSEVRRDQRWGVPAGMPSGLTAHVKNGWLPRATHGWRVHSVGAFTGQGRSTYRIVVLSHDNPTMAYGVGTIERIAQAVHRGLDQGRDGGPTDDALTPESEISEESDGSAPYDPLPGWDEPEPDATP
;
A
#
# COMPACT_ATOMS: atom_id res chain seq x y z
N MET A 1 1.57 22.14 8.11
CA MET A 1 1.78 21.51 6.77
C MET A 1 2.30 22.49 5.71
N SER A 2 2.33 23.80 5.95
CA SER A 2 2.70 24.83 4.95
C SER A 2 4.19 24.91 4.58
N SER A 3 5.07 24.08 5.18
CA SER A 3 6.51 24.06 4.91
C SER A 3 7.05 22.69 4.48
N ARG A 4 6.16 21.72 4.17
CA ARG A 4 6.58 20.36 3.78
C ARG A 4 6.93 20.32 2.28
N HIS A 5 8.10 19.79 1.95
CA HIS A 5 8.47 19.42 0.59
C HIS A 5 7.67 18.21 0.07
N GLY A 6 7.28 18.30 -1.20
CA GLY A 6 6.66 17.25 -2.01
C GLY A 6 5.14 17.22 -1.98
N THR A 7 4.51 16.11 -2.37
CA THR A 7 3.04 15.91 -2.27
C THR A 7 2.69 14.76 -1.32
N VAL A 8 1.47 14.77 -0.78
CA VAL A 8 0.98 13.71 0.11
C VAL A 8 -0.51 13.51 -0.12
N SER A 9 -0.95 12.27 -0.12
CA SER A 9 -2.35 11.88 -0.19
C SER A 9 -2.68 10.96 0.97
N VAL A 10 -3.83 11.20 1.59
CA VAL A 10 -4.31 10.42 2.73
C VAL A 10 -5.71 9.92 2.42
N ALA A 11 -5.99 8.68 2.76
CA ALA A 11 -7.35 8.14 2.76
C ALA A 11 -7.56 7.23 3.97
N VAL A 12 -8.65 7.44 4.70
CA VAL A 12 -9.02 6.70 5.91
C VAL A 12 -10.47 6.25 5.78
N ALA A 13 -10.76 5.02 6.18
CA ALA A 13 -12.13 4.55 6.35
C ALA A 13 -12.26 3.50 7.44
N ASP A 14 -13.37 3.55 8.18
CA ASP A 14 -13.68 2.59 9.24
C ASP A 14 -14.92 1.72 8.92
N ALA A 15 -15.30 0.86 9.85
CA ALA A 15 -16.49 0.02 9.75
C ALA A 15 -17.80 0.72 10.16
N SER A 16 -17.76 1.95 10.70
CA SER A 16 -18.96 2.75 11.03
C SER A 16 -19.50 3.51 9.82
N GLY A 17 -18.67 3.70 8.79
CA GLY A 17 -18.98 4.45 7.58
C GLY A 17 -18.22 5.77 7.48
N LEU A 18 -17.37 6.09 8.46
CA LEU A 18 -16.46 7.23 8.40
C LEU A 18 -15.55 7.09 7.19
N THR A 19 -15.42 8.17 6.42
CA THR A 19 -14.40 8.32 5.39
C THR A 19 -13.77 9.70 5.51
N CYS A 20 -12.44 9.75 5.49
CA CYS A 20 -11.67 10.99 5.48
C CYS A 20 -10.61 10.91 4.39
N ALA A 21 -10.39 12.00 3.67
CA ALA A 21 -9.47 12.02 2.55
C ALA A 21 -8.80 13.38 2.40
N TYR A 22 -7.54 13.36 1.97
CA TYR A 22 -6.78 14.55 1.57
C TYR A 22 -6.07 14.23 0.26
N ALA A 23 -6.29 15.05 -0.77
CA ALA A 23 -5.71 14.90 -2.11
C ALA A 23 -5.77 13.45 -2.65
N SER A 24 -6.81 12.69 -2.32
CA SER A 24 -6.82 11.22 -2.46
C SER A 24 -6.82 10.71 -3.88
N GLU A 25 -7.05 11.58 -4.86
CA GLU A 25 -7.09 11.27 -6.30
C GLU A 25 -5.77 11.56 -7.03
N LEU A 26 -4.77 12.15 -6.35
CA LEU A 26 -3.43 12.28 -6.92
C LEU A 26 -2.83 10.89 -7.19
N ARG A 27 -2.13 10.78 -8.32
CA ARG A 27 -1.52 9.54 -8.78
C ARG A 27 -0.05 9.46 -8.40
N TYR A 28 0.35 8.28 -7.93
CA TYR A 28 1.73 7.98 -7.55
C TYR A 28 2.16 6.67 -8.19
N ASP A 29 3.43 6.54 -8.58
CA ASP A 29 4.00 5.22 -8.81
C ASP A 29 3.97 4.46 -7.48
N SER A 30 3.34 3.30 -7.48
CA SER A 30 2.97 2.55 -6.28
C SER A 30 4.13 1.94 -5.50
N ALA A 31 5.30 1.77 -6.11
CA ALA A 31 6.39 0.99 -5.52
C ALA A 31 5.90 -0.39 -5.04
N SER A 32 6.44 -0.89 -3.93
CA SER A 32 5.99 -2.16 -3.34
C SER A 32 4.56 -2.21 -2.84
N VAL A 33 3.77 -1.12 -2.79
CA VAL A 33 2.34 -1.25 -2.44
C VAL A 33 1.52 -1.91 -3.54
N ALA A 34 2.01 -1.94 -4.79
CA ALA A 34 1.42 -2.78 -5.86
C ALA A 34 1.35 -4.28 -5.50
N LYS A 35 2.17 -4.77 -4.56
CA LYS A 35 2.15 -6.18 -4.15
C LYS A 35 0.84 -6.56 -3.47
N VAL A 36 0.09 -5.60 -2.91
CA VAL A 36 -1.28 -5.85 -2.40
C VAL A 36 -2.21 -6.26 -3.55
N LEU A 37 -2.20 -5.51 -4.66
CA LEU A 37 -2.94 -5.83 -5.88
C LEU A 37 -2.53 -7.22 -6.44
N ILE A 38 -1.22 -7.50 -6.50
CA ILE A 38 -0.72 -8.79 -7.01
C ILE A 38 -1.21 -9.93 -6.12
N MET A 39 -1.07 -9.81 -4.79
CA MET A 39 -1.53 -10.81 -3.83
C MET A 39 -3.04 -11.06 -3.98
N GLU A 40 -3.86 -10.02 -3.98
CA GLU A 40 -5.31 -10.17 -4.13
C GLU A 40 -5.70 -10.81 -5.46
N GLY A 41 -5.01 -10.47 -6.55
CA GLY A 41 -5.19 -11.09 -7.86
C GLY A 41 -4.88 -12.59 -7.86
N VAL A 42 -3.79 -13.02 -7.21
CA VAL A 42 -3.42 -14.44 -7.07
C VAL A 42 -4.48 -15.20 -6.25
N LEU A 43 -4.90 -14.63 -5.11
CA LEU A 43 -5.92 -15.21 -4.26
C LEU A 43 -7.26 -15.31 -4.99
N ARG A 44 -7.64 -14.26 -5.73
CA ARG A 44 -8.86 -14.26 -6.53
C ARG A 44 -8.84 -15.32 -7.62
N ARG A 45 -7.71 -15.49 -8.31
CA ARG A 45 -7.58 -16.51 -9.35
C ARG A 45 -7.76 -17.93 -8.80
N ALA A 46 -7.20 -18.21 -7.62
CA ALA A 46 -7.40 -19.48 -6.96
C ALA A 46 -8.87 -19.70 -6.55
N ASP A 47 -9.52 -18.67 -5.99
CA ASP A 47 -10.95 -18.70 -5.64
C ASP A 47 -11.84 -18.96 -6.88
N GLU A 48 -11.57 -18.29 -8.01
CA GLU A 48 -12.30 -18.46 -9.28
C GLU A 48 -12.15 -19.87 -9.86
N LEU A 49 -10.94 -20.40 -9.80
CA LEU A 49 -10.62 -21.77 -10.22
C LEU A 49 -11.04 -22.83 -9.18
N ARG A 50 -11.67 -22.41 -8.08
CA ARG A 50 -12.13 -23.29 -6.99
C ARG A 50 -11.04 -24.23 -6.47
N ARG A 51 -9.80 -23.73 -6.41
CA ARG A 51 -8.63 -24.46 -5.91
C ARG A 51 -7.94 -23.69 -4.80
N ARG A 52 -7.11 -24.39 -4.04
CA ARG A 52 -6.12 -23.73 -3.17
C ARG A 52 -5.02 -23.10 -4.04
N LEU A 53 -4.21 -22.25 -3.43
CA LEU A 53 -2.96 -21.81 -4.05
C LEU A 53 -2.13 -23.03 -4.45
N THR A 54 -1.53 -22.99 -5.63
CA THR A 54 -0.54 -24.01 -5.99
C THR A 54 0.69 -23.86 -5.11
N SER A 55 1.50 -24.90 -4.99
CA SER A 55 2.78 -24.81 -4.26
C SER A 55 3.66 -23.70 -4.79
N TRP A 56 3.65 -23.46 -6.10
CA TRP A 56 4.38 -22.36 -6.75
C TRP A 56 3.82 -20.98 -6.37
N GLU A 57 2.49 -20.80 -6.38
CA GLU A 57 1.89 -19.53 -5.95
C GLU A 57 2.17 -19.25 -4.48
N ALA A 58 2.03 -20.26 -3.60
CA ALA A 58 2.32 -20.14 -2.17
C ALA A 58 3.80 -19.80 -1.91
N ALA A 59 4.72 -20.42 -2.65
CA ALA A 59 6.16 -20.17 -2.54
C ALA A 59 6.57 -18.76 -2.99
N ASN A 60 5.78 -18.09 -3.83
CA ASN A 60 6.07 -16.71 -4.26
C ASN A 60 5.25 -15.67 -3.48
N ILE A 61 3.99 -15.94 -3.14
CA ILE A 61 3.11 -14.92 -2.52
C ILE A 61 3.60 -14.52 -1.12
N ARG A 62 4.11 -15.49 -0.35
CA ARG A 62 4.61 -15.24 1.00
C ARG A 62 5.85 -14.35 1.00
N PRO A 63 6.98 -14.69 0.33
CA PRO A 63 8.15 -13.81 0.34
C PRO A 63 7.86 -12.46 -0.32
N MET A 64 7.00 -12.40 -1.34
CA MET A 64 6.55 -11.14 -1.95
C MET A 64 5.90 -10.21 -0.92
N ILE A 65 5.04 -10.71 -0.04
CA ILE A 65 4.37 -9.86 0.95
C ILE A 65 5.23 -9.65 2.18
N VAL A 66 5.70 -10.74 2.81
CA VAL A 66 6.37 -10.72 4.11
C VAL A 66 7.72 -10.01 4.07
N SER A 67 8.50 -10.24 3.01
CA SER A 67 9.85 -9.67 2.85
C SER A 67 9.96 -8.68 1.68
N SER A 68 8.84 -8.36 1.01
CA SER A 68 8.83 -7.51 -0.18
C SER A 68 9.65 -8.05 -1.36
N ASP A 69 9.82 -9.37 -1.52
CA ASP A 69 10.65 -9.97 -2.56
C ASP A 69 10.18 -9.59 -3.99
N ASN A 70 11.08 -8.97 -4.76
CA ASN A 70 10.80 -8.46 -6.11
C ASN A 70 10.80 -9.53 -7.19
N THR A 71 11.60 -10.59 -7.04
CA THR A 71 11.62 -11.72 -7.99
C THR A 71 10.30 -12.49 -7.90
N ALA A 72 9.82 -12.73 -6.69
CA ALA A 72 8.52 -13.34 -6.44
C ALA A 72 7.37 -12.46 -6.96
N ALA A 73 7.44 -11.14 -6.75
CA ALA A 73 6.49 -10.18 -7.32
C ALA A 73 6.44 -10.24 -8.85
N GLY A 74 7.60 -10.19 -9.50
CA GLY A 74 7.71 -10.25 -10.97
C GLY A 74 7.15 -11.55 -11.54
N ARG A 75 7.41 -12.69 -10.88
CA ARG A 75 6.86 -14.00 -11.26
C ARG A 75 5.34 -14.03 -11.19
N LEU A 76 4.76 -13.57 -10.07
CA LEU A 76 3.31 -13.55 -9.89
C LEU A 76 2.62 -12.55 -10.82
N TRP A 77 3.21 -11.37 -11.01
CA TRP A 77 2.76 -10.37 -11.97
C TRP A 77 2.67 -10.94 -13.38
N ALA A 78 3.76 -11.56 -13.87
CA ALA A 78 3.80 -12.20 -15.18
C ALA A 78 2.78 -13.34 -15.30
N ALA A 79 2.65 -14.17 -14.26
CA ALA A 79 1.71 -15.28 -14.27
C ALA A 79 0.24 -14.83 -14.29
N LEU A 80 -0.10 -13.68 -13.68
CA LEU A 80 -1.44 -13.10 -13.75
C LEU A 80 -1.68 -12.45 -15.12
N GLY A 81 -0.72 -11.65 -15.59
CA GLY A 81 -0.80 -10.86 -16.81
C GLY A 81 -1.75 -9.65 -16.70
N HIS A 82 -1.48 -8.62 -17.49
CA HIS A 82 -2.25 -7.35 -17.46
C HIS A 82 -3.73 -7.54 -17.71
N SER A 83 -4.11 -8.45 -18.61
CA SER A 83 -5.53 -8.70 -18.91
C SER A 83 -6.31 -9.16 -17.67
N TYR A 84 -5.73 -10.09 -16.89
CA TYR A 84 -6.35 -10.55 -15.65
C TYR A 84 -6.39 -9.44 -14.60
N LEU A 85 -5.26 -8.75 -14.41
CA LEU A 85 -5.14 -7.66 -13.44
C LEU A 85 -6.09 -6.49 -13.75
N ASN A 86 -6.27 -6.11 -15.02
CA ASN A 86 -7.23 -5.07 -15.42
C ASN A 86 -8.69 -5.48 -15.16
N ARG A 87 -9.04 -6.76 -15.37
CA ARG A 87 -10.36 -7.27 -14.97
C ARG A 87 -10.54 -7.22 -13.45
N PHE A 88 -9.48 -7.54 -12.70
CA PHE A 88 -9.49 -7.43 -11.24
C PHE A 88 -9.68 -5.97 -10.78
N LEU A 89 -8.93 -5.01 -11.33
CA LEU A 89 -9.08 -3.57 -11.05
C LEU A 89 -10.50 -3.06 -11.36
N THR A 90 -11.08 -3.50 -12.49
CA THR A 90 -12.48 -3.20 -12.81
C THR A 90 -13.43 -3.74 -11.73
N ARG A 91 -13.20 -4.97 -11.26
CA ARG A 91 -14.04 -5.64 -10.26
C ARG A 91 -13.98 -4.97 -8.89
N THR A 92 -12.81 -4.48 -8.50
CA THR A 92 -12.57 -3.74 -7.24
C THR A 92 -12.92 -2.25 -7.35
N ARG A 93 -13.30 -1.79 -8.55
CA ARG A 93 -13.63 -0.38 -8.87
C ARG A 93 -12.47 0.58 -8.58
N THR A 94 -11.24 0.13 -8.74
CA THR A 94 -10.03 0.96 -8.65
C THR A 94 -9.73 1.57 -10.01
N ARG A 95 -10.52 2.59 -10.38
CA ARG A 95 -10.58 3.15 -11.75
C ARG A 95 -9.41 4.07 -12.09
N ALA A 96 -8.72 4.61 -11.09
CA ALA A 96 -7.59 5.51 -11.28
C ALA A 96 -6.25 4.77 -11.26
N THR A 97 -6.26 3.49 -10.90
CA THR A 97 -5.09 2.62 -10.90
C THR A 97 -4.79 2.11 -12.31
N VAL A 98 -3.58 2.39 -12.80
CA VAL A 98 -3.11 2.00 -14.14
C VAL A 98 -1.86 1.14 -13.96
N LEU A 99 -1.92 -0.09 -14.48
CA LEU A 99 -0.81 -1.05 -14.40
C LEU A 99 0.45 -0.52 -15.08
N GLY A 100 1.61 -0.73 -14.45
CA GLY A 100 2.89 -0.37 -15.04
C GLY A 100 3.18 -1.17 -16.32
N PRO A 101 4.02 -0.63 -17.24
CA PRO A 101 4.28 -1.25 -18.52
C PRO A 101 5.08 -2.55 -18.38
N GLY A 102 4.75 -3.58 -19.17
CA GLY A 102 5.51 -4.83 -19.23
C GLY A 102 5.80 -5.44 -17.84
N ARG A 103 7.07 -5.58 -17.48
CA ARG A 103 7.48 -6.17 -16.19
C ARG A 103 7.48 -5.18 -15.00
N TYR A 104 7.24 -3.90 -15.23
CA TYR A 104 7.46 -2.83 -14.26
C TYR A 104 6.26 -2.64 -13.33
N TRP A 105 5.91 -3.68 -12.57
CA TRP A 105 4.77 -3.67 -11.65
C TRP A 105 4.86 -2.57 -10.59
N GLY A 106 6.06 -2.18 -10.15
CA GLY A 106 6.27 -1.08 -9.18
C GLY A 106 5.91 0.30 -9.73
N LEU A 107 5.86 0.43 -11.05
CA LEU A 107 5.39 1.64 -11.74
C LEU A 107 3.89 1.65 -11.98
N THR A 108 3.13 0.71 -11.38
CA THR A 108 1.66 0.84 -11.35
C THR A 108 1.31 2.19 -10.73
N ARG A 109 0.64 3.05 -11.48
CA ARG A 109 0.16 4.34 -10.98
C ARG A 109 -1.11 4.10 -10.20
N THR A 110 -1.20 4.60 -8.98
CA THR A 110 -2.36 4.38 -8.09
C THR A 110 -2.67 5.63 -7.29
N THR A 111 -3.83 5.64 -6.62
CA THR A 111 -4.29 6.76 -5.79
C THR A 111 -4.57 6.27 -4.37
N ALA A 112 -4.64 7.19 -3.41
CA ALA A 112 -4.96 6.82 -2.03
C ALA A 112 -6.38 6.22 -1.92
N ALA A 113 -7.33 6.76 -2.70
CA ALA A 113 -8.69 6.24 -2.77
C ALA A 113 -8.75 4.80 -3.32
N ASP A 114 -7.94 4.48 -4.33
CA ASP A 114 -7.91 3.13 -4.90
C ASP A 114 -7.20 2.12 -4.00
N GLN A 115 -6.10 2.49 -3.36
CA GLN A 115 -5.46 1.64 -2.34
C GLN A 115 -6.40 1.34 -1.17
N LEU A 116 -7.24 2.32 -0.78
CA LEU A 116 -8.26 2.11 0.26
C LEU A 116 -9.32 1.09 -0.17
N ARG A 117 -9.69 1.06 -1.46
CA ARG A 117 -10.59 0.06 -2.04
C ARG A 117 -9.96 -1.34 -2.05
N LEU A 118 -8.68 -1.47 -2.41
CA LEU A 118 -7.94 -2.74 -2.34
C LEU A 118 -7.93 -3.29 -0.91
N LEU A 119 -7.49 -2.48 0.07
CA LEU A 119 -7.57 -2.89 1.49
C LEU A 119 -9.00 -3.28 1.91
N GLY A 120 -10.02 -2.66 1.32
CA GLY A 120 -11.43 -3.02 1.52
C GLY A 120 -11.81 -4.41 1.02
N VAL A 121 -11.15 -4.93 -0.01
CA VAL A 121 -11.34 -6.32 -0.49
C VAL A 121 -10.95 -7.31 0.61
N LEU A 122 -9.93 -7.00 1.41
CA LEU A 122 -9.47 -7.87 2.50
C LEU A 122 -10.30 -7.73 3.77
N THR A 123 -10.73 -6.51 4.11
CA THR A 123 -11.40 -6.24 5.40
C THR A 123 -12.91 -6.37 5.35
N ASN A 124 -13.57 -6.17 4.20
CA ASN A 124 -15.02 -6.20 4.12
C ASN A 124 -15.57 -7.63 4.33
N PRO A 125 -16.46 -7.86 5.31
CA PRO A 125 -17.12 -9.16 5.52
C PRO A 125 -17.88 -9.69 4.29
N SER A 126 -18.42 -8.79 3.47
CA SER A 126 -19.16 -9.10 2.24
C SER A 126 -18.29 -9.09 0.99
N SER A 127 -16.96 -9.13 1.15
CA SER A 127 -16.02 -9.18 0.02
C SER A 127 -16.24 -10.43 -0.84
N PHE A 128 -16.04 -10.28 -2.15
CA PHE A 128 -16.06 -11.39 -3.09
C PHE A 128 -14.81 -12.29 -2.97
N LEU A 129 -13.78 -11.85 -2.25
CA LEU A 129 -12.55 -12.60 -2.03
C LEU A 129 -12.71 -13.53 -0.82
N ARG A 130 -12.80 -14.84 -1.05
CA ARG A 130 -13.01 -15.84 0.00
C ARG A 130 -11.74 -16.04 0.82
N SER A 131 -10.58 -15.94 0.18
CA SER A 131 -9.27 -16.13 0.79
C SER A 131 -8.73 -14.89 1.54
N ARG A 132 -9.60 -13.93 1.93
CA ARG A 132 -9.24 -12.66 2.57
C ARG A 132 -8.43 -12.81 3.86
N ALA A 133 -8.77 -13.79 4.71
CA ALA A 133 -8.10 -14.02 5.98
C ALA A 133 -6.62 -14.41 5.79
N TYR A 134 -6.31 -15.14 4.71
CA TYR A 134 -4.93 -15.48 4.38
C TYR A 134 -4.13 -14.25 3.90
N GLY A 135 -4.74 -13.38 3.10
CA GLY A 135 -4.11 -12.11 2.70
C GLY A 135 -3.82 -11.20 3.91
N LEU A 136 -4.79 -11.04 4.82
CA LEU A 136 -4.59 -10.31 6.08
C LEU A 136 -3.48 -10.93 6.93
N LYS A 137 -3.44 -12.27 7.04
CA LYS A 137 -2.36 -12.98 7.76
C LYS A 137 -0.98 -12.64 7.19
N LEU A 138 -0.80 -12.70 5.87
CA LEU A 138 0.47 -12.34 5.23
C LEU A 138 0.89 -10.90 5.55
N LEU A 139 -0.05 -9.95 5.48
CA LEU A 139 0.20 -8.54 5.80
C LEU A 139 0.50 -8.29 7.30
N SER A 140 -0.03 -9.13 8.20
CA SER A 140 0.35 -9.09 9.62
C SER A 140 1.72 -9.70 9.90
N GLU A 141 2.26 -10.50 8.98
CA GLU A 141 3.57 -11.15 9.12
C GLU A 141 4.72 -10.37 8.47
N VAL A 142 4.45 -9.22 7.82
CA VAL A 142 5.51 -8.36 7.24
C VAL A 142 6.63 -8.13 8.25
N ARG A 143 7.88 -8.34 7.80
CA ARG A 143 9.07 -8.28 8.65
C ARG A 143 9.14 -6.99 9.44
N ARG A 144 9.62 -7.09 10.69
CA ARG A 144 9.65 -6.01 11.67
C ARG A 144 10.28 -4.70 11.14
N ASP A 145 11.39 -4.81 10.43
CA ASP A 145 12.12 -3.68 9.79
C ASP A 145 11.32 -2.96 8.69
N GLN A 146 10.21 -3.54 8.23
CA GLN A 146 9.30 -2.96 7.24
C GLN A 146 7.91 -2.63 7.81
N ARG A 147 7.74 -2.60 9.13
CA ARG A 147 6.46 -2.28 9.80
C ARG A 147 6.35 -0.82 10.27
N TRP A 148 7.16 0.07 9.73
CA TRP A 148 7.06 1.53 9.94
C TRP A 148 5.83 2.13 9.22
N GLY A 149 5.54 3.40 9.46
CA GLY A 149 4.53 4.16 8.70
C GLY A 149 3.15 4.19 9.33
N VAL A 150 2.12 3.73 8.62
CA VAL A 150 0.73 3.82 9.11
C VAL A 150 0.44 3.14 10.44
N PRO A 151 1.23 2.17 10.96
CA PRO A 151 1.04 1.66 12.33
C PRO A 151 1.46 2.62 13.45
N ALA A 152 2.22 3.68 13.17
CA ALA A 152 2.76 4.54 14.22
C ALA A 152 1.63 5.20 15.04
N GLY A 153 1.60 4.96 16.35
CA GLY A 153 0.55 5.45 17.25
C GLY A 153 -0.74 4.63 17.25
N MET A 154 -0.73 3.41 16.68
CA MET A 154 -1.88 2.51 16.68
C MET A 154 -2.32 2.16 18.13
N PRO A 155 -3.63 2.21 18.45
CA PRO A 155 -4.15 1.77 19.73
C PRO A 155 -3.81 0.30 20.05
N SER A 156 -3.64 0.00 21.34
CA SER A 156 -3.42 -1.36 21.80
C SER A 156 -4.62 -2.28 21.49
N GLY A 157 -4.37 -3.60 21.37
CA GLY A 157 -5.42 -4.58 21.10
C GLY A 157 -5.86 -4.69 19.63
N LEU A 158 -5.24 -3.92 18.74
CA LEU A 158 -5.42 -4.04 17.29
C LEU A 158 -4.31 -4.88 16.64
N THR A 159 -4.65 -5.54 15.54
CA THR A 159 -3.69 -6.19 14.65
C THR A 159 -3.47 -5.32 13.42
N ALA A 160 -2.22 -4.90 13.19
CA ALA A 160 -1.82 -4.18 11.99
C ALA A 160 -1.50 -5.13 10.82
N HIS A 161 -2.09 -4.85 9.67
CA HIS A 161 -1.86 -5.52 8.39
C HIS A 161 -1.30 -4.48 7.40
N VAL A 162 -0.01 -4.53 7.10
CA VAL A 162 0.70 -3.39 6.50
C VAL A 162 1.39 -3.82 5.21
N LYS A 163 1.46 -2.90 4.24
CA LYS A 163 2.44 -2.98 3.17
C LYS A 163 3.02 -1.59 2.91
N ASN A 164 4.35 -1.52 2.87
CA ASN A 164 5.08 -0.31 2.51
C ASN A 164 5.68 -0.44 1.11
N GLY A 165 6.01 0.69 0.51
CA GLY A 165 6.78 0.78 -0.73
C GLY A 165 7.53 2.10 -0.82
N TRP A 166 8.78 2.04 -1.29
CA TRP A 166 9.65 3.20 -1.37
C TRP A 166 10.62 3.06 -2.53
N LEU A 167 10.67 4.05 -3.42
CA LEU A 167 11.63 4.06 -4.50
C LEU A 167 11.96 5.50 -4.93
N PRO A 168 13.23 5.81 -5.19
CA PRO A 168 13.61 7.05 -5.85
C PRO A 168 13.46 6.88 -7.37
N ARG A 169 13.03 7.94 -8.05
CA ARG A 169 13.15 8.05 -9.52
C ARG A 169 13.89 9.34 -9.86
N ALA A 170 14.41 9.39 -11.09
CA ALA A 170 14.98 10.61 -11.65
C ALA A 170 13.97 11.78 -11.67
N THR A 171 12.68 11.47 -11.85
CA THR A 171 11.58 12.43 -11.73
C THR A 171 10.86 12.27 -10.39
N HIS A 172 10.59 13.37 -9.73
CA HIS A 172 9.88 13.40 -8.45
C HIS A 172 10.53 12.71 -7.24
N GLY A 173 11.86 12.56 -7.24
CA GLY A 173 12.63 12.07 -6.09
C GLY A 173 12.07 10.80 -5.45
N TRP A 174 12.07 10.76 -4.11
CA TRP A 174 11.57 9.62 -3.34
C TRP A 174 10.05 9.56 -3.30
N ARG A 175 9.50 8.45 -3.80
CA ARG A 175 8.15 7.98 -3.47
C ARG A 175 8.25 7.15 -2.20
N VAL A 176 7.45 7.48 -1.19
CA VAL A 176 7.41 6.74 0.08
C VAL A 176 5.96 6.55 0.47
N HIS A 177 5.57 5.30 0.65
CA HIS A 177 4.17 4.89 0.81
C HIS A 177 4.03 3.91 1.96
N SER A 178 2.91 4.01 2.66
CA SER A 178 2.50 3.04 3.66
C SER A 178 0.99 2.88 3.62
N VAL A 179 0.53 1.64 3.50
CA VAL A 179 -0.89 1.29 3.48
C VAL A 179 -1.17 0.22 4.52
N GLY A 180 -2.30 0.31 5.21
CA GLY A 180 -2.60 -0.62 6.27
C GLY A 180 -4.07 -0.75 6.61
N ALA A 181 -4.43 -1.97 7.02
CA ALA A 181 -5.67 -2.27 7.69
C ALA A 181 -5.38 -2.60 9.15
N PHE A 182 -6.27 -2.18 10.03
CA PHE A 182 -6.20 -2.39 11.47
C PHE A 182 -7.45 -3.14 11.87
N THR A 183 -7.29 -4.35 12.41
CA THR A 183 -8.43 -5.18 12.82
C THR A 183 -8.42 -5.39 14.33
N GLY A 184 -9.62 -5.42 14.92
CA GLY A 184 -9.82 -5.65 16.35
C GLY A 184 -11.19 -6.25 16.59
N GLN A 185 -11.57 -6.43 17.86
CA GLN A 185 -12.90 -6.94 18.18
C GLN A 185 -14.02 -5.94 17.81
N GLY A 186 -15.21 -6.47 17.51
CA GLY A 186 -16.39 -5.68 17.19
C GLY A 186 -16.23 -4.84 15.91
N ARG A 187 -16.52 -3.53 16.00
CA ARG A 187 -16.48 -2.58 14.87
C ARG A 187 -15.14 -1.81 14.77
N SER A 188 -14.09 -2.29 15.43
CA SER A 188 -12.80 -1.59 15.51
C SER A 188 -11.93 -1.72 14.25
N THR A 189 -12.49 -2.17 13.13
CA THR A 189 -11.74 -2.31 11.88
C THR A 189 -11.71 -1.00 11.10
N TYR A 190 -10.52 -0.54 10.74
CA TYR A 190 -10.31 0.62 9.88
C TYR A 190 -9.09 0.45 8.98
N ARG A 191 -8.93 1.36 8.04
CA ARG A 191 -7.86 1.36 7.04
C ARG A 191 -7.28 2.75 6.93
N ILE A 192 -5.96 2.84 6.77
CA ILE A 192 -5.22 4.08 6.52
C ILE A 192 -4.33 3.86 5.30
N VAL A 193 -4.35 4.83 4.40
CA VAL A 193 -3.46 4.91 3.25
C VAL A 193 -2.77 6.26 3.30
N VAL A 194 -1.44 6.26 3.24
CA VAL A 194 -0.65 7.48 3.03
C VAL A 194 0.30 7.23 1.86
N LEU A 195 0.17 8.04 0.82
CA LEU A 195 1.05 8.03 -0.36
C LEU A 195 1.78 9.36 -0.46
N SER A 196 3.05 9.35 -0.86
CA SER A 196 3.83 10.56 -1.07
C SER A 196 4.89 10.39 -2.16
N HIS A 197 5.26 11.49 -2.81
CA HIS A 197 6.45 11.60 -3.66
C HIS A 197 7.04 13.01 -3.51
N ASP A 198 8.13 13.30 -4.22
CA ASP A 198 8.94 14.51 -4.06
C ASP A 198 9.54 14.64 -2.64
N ASN A 199 9.74 13.51 -1.96
CA ASN A 199 10.47 13.52 -0.69
C ASN A 199 11.97 13.68 -0.96
N PRO A 200 12.68 14.52 -0.18
CA PRO A 200 14.13 14.68 -0.31
C PRO A 200 14.90 13.41 0.07
N THR A 201 14.40 12.65 1.04
CA THR A 201 14.97 11.38 1.51
C THR A 201 13.87 10.38 1.84
N MET A 202 14.23 9.10 1.96
CA MET A 202 13.36 8.04 2.45
C MET A 202 12.93 8.34 3.89
N ALA A 203 13.87 8.66 4.78
CA ALA A 203 13.62 8.97 6.19
C ALA A 203 12.62 10.12 6.39
N TYR A 204 12.73 11.17 5.58
CA TYR A 204 11.78 12.28 5.58
C TYR A 204 10.36 11.82 5.24
N GLY A 205 10.22 10.94 4.24
CA GLY A 205 8.95 10.36 3.84
C GLY A 205 8.33 9.50 4.95
N VAL A 206 9.12 8.63 5.58
CA VAL A 206 8.67 7.81 6.73
C VAL A 206 8.18 8.69 7.86
N GLY A 207 8.98 9.66 8.31
CA GLY A 207 8.59 10.55 9.40
C GLY A 207 7.33 11.36 9.07
N THR A 208 7.12 11.71 7.80
CA THR A 208 5.87 12.36 7.35
C THR A 208 4.67 11.43 7.49
N ILE A 209 4.79 10.19 7.01
CA ILE A 209 3.72 9.17 7.12
C ILE A 209 3.38 8.90 8.57
N GLU A 210 4.38 8.69 9.42
CA GLU A 210 4.16 8.32 10.83
C GLU A 210 3.50 9.45 11.63
N ARG A 211 3.88 10.71 11.40
CA ARG A 211 3.19 11.86 12.02
C ARG A 211 1.74 11.97 11.58
N ILE A 212 1.43 11.69 10.31
CA ILE A 212 0.05 11.63 9.81
C ILE A 212 -0.70 10.47 10.47
N ALA A 213 -0.08 9.30 10.54
CA ALA A 213 -0.67 8.10 11.14
C ALA A 213 -1.03 8.33 12.61
N GLN A 214 -0.11 8.86 13.41
CA GLN A 214 -0.35 9.21 14.80
C GLN A 214 -1.53 10.18 14.96
N ALA A 215 -1.64 11.19 14.10
CA ALA A 215 -2.77 12.12 14.12
C ALA A 215 -4.10 11.43 13.78
N VAL A 216 -4.11 10.52 12.80
CA VAL A 216 -5.29 9.74 12.43
C VAL A 216 -5.69 8.79 13.56
N HIS A 217 -4.77 8.03 14.14
CA HIS A 217 -5.06 7.13 15.24
C HIS A 217 -5.60 7.88 16.45
N ARG A 218 -4.99 9.00 16.85
CA ARG A 218 -5.53 9.87 17.91
C ARG A 218 -6.95 10.33 17.60
N GLY A 219 -7.22 10.75 16.36
CA GLY A 219 -8.55 11.20 15.96
C GLY A 219 -9.61 10.09 15.98
N LEU A 220 -9.23 8.86 15.61
CA LEU A 220 -10.13 7.68 15.65
C LEU A 220 -10.35 7.14 17.06
N ASP A 221 -9.40 7.39 17.97
CA ASP A 221 -9.43 6.91 19.35
C ASP A 221 -10.12 7.87 20.32
N GLN A 222 -10.32 9.14 19.94
CA GLN A 222 -11.17 10.09 20.68
C GLN A 222 -12.60 9.52 20.79
N GLY A 223 -12.90 8.88 21.93
CA GLY A 223 -14.16 8.18 22.22
C GLY A 223 -14.04 6.68 22.55
N ARG A 224 -12.83 6.11 22.62
CA ARG A 224 -12.55 4.72 23.05
C ARG A 224 -11.63 4.72 24.28
N ASP A 225 -11.90 3.88 25.28
CA ASP A 225 -11.17 3.83 26.57
C ASP A 225 -9.73 3.29 26.47
N GLY A 226 -9.15 3.19 25.28
CA GLY A 226 -7.84 2.61 25.03
C GLY A 226 -6.92 3.61 24.36
N GLY A 227 -6.37 4.53 25.14
CA GLY A 227 -5.51 5.62 24.66
C GLY A 227 -4.40 5.17 23.69
N PRO A 228 -3.93 6.07 22.81
CA PRO A 228 -2.88 5.78 21.85
C PRO A 228 -1.62 5.27 22.57
N THR A 229 -0.94 4.29 21.96
CA THR A 229 0.42 3.96 22.39
C THR A 229 1.35 5.10 21.97
N ASP A 230 2.19 5.58 22.89
CA ASP A 230 3.26 6.55 22.61
C ASP A 230 4.42 5.82 21.89
N ASP A 231 4.11 5.16 20.77
CA ASP A 231 5.14 4.58 19.93
C ASP A 231 5.93 5.73 19.29
N ALA A 232 7.21 5.79 19.66
CA ALA A 232 8.17 6.70 19.07
C ALA A 232 8.23 6.48 17.55
N LEU A 233 8.48 7.56 16.80
CA LEU A 233 8.75 7.49 15.37
C LEU A 233 9.93 6.54 15.11
N THR A 234 9.94 5.89 13.96
CA THR A 234 11.06 5.03 13.56
C THR A 234 12.34 5.89 13.53
N PRO A 235 13.41 5.51 14.26
CA PRO A 235 14.64 6.29 14.27
C PRO A 235 15.26 6.38 12.87
N GLU A 236 15.73 7.56 12.45
CA GLU A 236 16.34 7.75 11.13
C GLU A 236 17.51 6.78 10.87
N SER A 237 18.26 6.41 11.91
CA SER A 237 19.36 5.43 11.83
C SER A 237 18.92 4.00 11.48
N GLU A 238 17.63 3.67 11.66
CA GLU A 238 17.05 2.38 11.31
C GLU A 238 16.43 2.39 9.90
N ILE A 239 16.41 3.55 9.24
CA ILE A 239 15.81 3.75 7.93
C ILE A 239 16.89 3.70 6.85
N SER A 240 16.78 2.73 5.95
CA SER A 240 17.68 2.63 4.79
C SER A 240 17.26 3.59 3.68
N GLU A 241 18.21 4.36 3.16
CA GLU A 241 18.08 5.20 1.96
C GLU A 241 18.29 4.39 0.66
N GLU A 242 18.09 3.08 0.72
CA GLU A 242 18.12 2.20 -0.45
C GLU A 242 16.71 1.98 -1.01
N SER A 243 16.61 1.99 -2.35
CA SER A 243 15.38 1.69 -3.06
C SER A 243 14.84 0.31 -2.70
N ASP A 244 13.51 0.14 -2.66
CA ASP A 244 12.88 -1.17 -2.53
C ASP A 244 13.06 -2.05 -3.79
N GLY A 245 13.67 -1.52 -4.86
CA GLY A 245 14.00 -2.23 -6.10
C GLY A 245 12.79 -2.61 -6.97
N SER A 246 11.62 -2.02 -6.70
CA SER A 246 10.38 -2.32 -7.43
C SER A 246 10.31 -1.75 -8.86
N ALA A 247 11.16 -0.76 -9.16
CA ALA A 247 11.29 -0.12 -10.47
C ALA A 247 12.72 0.45 -10.67
N PRO A 248 13.16 0.65 -11.92
CA PRO A 248 14.42 1.33 -12.20
C PRO A 248 14.35 2.82 -11.80
N TYR A 249 15.50 3.40 -11.47
CA TYR A 249 15.62 4.83 -11.16
C TYR A 249 15.31 5.70 -12.39
N ASP A 250 15.88 5.33 -13.55
CA ASP A 250 15.77 6.11 -14.78
C ASP A 250 14.33 6.15 -15.33
N PRO A 251 13.96 7.23 -16.05
CA PRO A 251 12.68 7.31 -16.75
C PRO A 251 12.53 6.18 -17.77
N LEU A 252 11.30 5.68 -17.93
CA LEU A 252 10.94 4.75 -18.99
C LEU A 252 10.35 5.53 -20.18
N PRO A 253 10.88 5.33 -21.41
CA PRO A 253 10.31 5.93 -22.62
C PRO A 253 8.82 5.63 -22.77
N GLY A 254 8.03 6.65 -23.11
CA GLY A 254 6.57 6.56 -23.26
C GLY A 254 5.77 6.29 -21.97
N TRP A 255 6.41 6.26 -20.80
CA TRP A 255 5.70 6.16 -19.50
C TRP A 255 5.91 7.40 -18.64
N ASP A 256 7.17 7.81 -18.44
CA ASP A 256 7.55 8.93 -17.57
C ASP A 256 7.75 10.26 -18.33
N GLU A 257 7.41 10.27 -19.62
CA GLU A 257 7.44 11.51 -20.42
C GLU A 257 6.36 12.49 -19.93
N PRO A 258 6.64 13.81 -19.96
CA PRO A 258 5.59 14.81 -19.78
C PRO A 258 4.46 14.51 -20.77
N GLU A 259 3.20 14.67 -20.35
CA GLU A 259 2.11 14.64 -21.33
C GLU A 259 2.43 15.70 -22.41
N PRO A 260 2.27 15.39 -23.71
CA PRO A 260 2.67 16.27 -24.80
C PRO A 260 2.06 17.69 -24.70
N ASP A 261 0.97 17.85 -23.93
CA ASP A 261 0.22 19.09 -23.75
C ASP A 261 0.28 19.66 -22.32
N ALA A 262 1.20 19.19 -21.48
CA ALA A 262 1.44 19.80 -20.17
C ALA A 262 2.22 21.11 -20.35
N THR A 263 1.50 22.23 -20.52
CA THR A 263 2.10 23.57 -20.52
C THR A 263 2.78 23.84 -19.16
N PRO A 264 3.95 24.54 -19.14
CA PRO A 264 4.73 24.80 -17.93
C PRO A 264 3.97 25.55 -16.83
#